data_AF-A0A351GGJ1-F1
#
_entry.id   AF-A0A351GGJ1-F1
#
_cell.length_a   1.000
_cell.length_b   1.000
_cell.length_c   1.000
_cell.angle_alpha   90.00
_cell.angle_beta   90.00
_cell.angle_gamma   90.00
#
_symmetry.space_group_name_H-M   'P 1'
#
loop_
_entity.id
_entity.type
_entity.pdbx_description
1 polymer ?
#
loop_
_entity_poly.entity_id
_entity_poly.type
_entity_poly.pdbx_seq_one_letter_code
_entity_poly.pdbx_strand_id
1 'polypeptide(L)'
;MLSKTNTKYEVETVELFARQTERYLAERGIKFTVSESFGENIASATEAYSRKVKADIVFVTVEPKYAYLGKDRHVKQWIKNGHISMMTIPIQEY
;
A
#
# COMPACT_ATOMS: atom_id res chain seq x y z
N MET A 1 -23.14 9.18 7.25
CA MET A 1 -22.01 9.52 8.14
C MET A 1 -21.53 8.24 8.81
N LEU A 2 -20.21 8.06 8.86
CA LEU A 2 -19.36 6.93 9.32
C LEU A 2 -20.04 5.95 10.33
N SER A 3 -19.90 4.63 10.21
CA SER A 3 -18.61 3.94 10.23
C SER A 3 -18.54 2.73 9.28
N LYS A 4 -17.51 2.70 8.42
CA LYS A 4 -16.92 1.40 8.05
C LYS A 4 -16.00 1.04 9.19
N THR A 5 -16.56 0.49 10.26
CA THR A 5 -15.75 -0.14 11.30
C THR A 5 -15.05 -1.29 10.60
N ASN A 6 -13.74 -1.19 10.35
CA ASN A 6 -12.99 -2.33 9.82
C ASN A 6 -13.29 -3.52 10.72
N THR A 7 -13.58 -4.66 10.12
CA THR A 7 -13.80 -5.86 10.91
C THR A 7 -12.50 -6.18 11.64
N LYS A 8 -12.61 -6.68 12.87
CA LYS A 8 -11.45 -7.12 13.66
C LYS A 8 -10.53 -8.02 12.84
N TYR A 9 -11.12 -8.87 12.00
CA TYR A 9 -10.43 -9.77 11.07
C TYR A 9 -9.59 -9.05 10.00
N GLU A 10 -10.10 -7.97 9.39
CA GLU A 10 -9.34 -7.20 8.39
C GLU A 10 -8.12 -6.51 9.01
N VAL A 11 -8.28 -5.96 10.23
CA VAL A 11 -7.17 -5.33 10.97
C VAL A 11 -6.11 -6.38 11.33
N GLU A 12 -6.52 -7.50 11.91
CA GLU A 12 -5.61 -8.61 12.26
C GLU A 12 -4.85 -9.14 11.05
N THR A 13 -5.50 -9.20 9.89
CA THR A 13 -4.89 -9.64 8.64
C THR A 13 -3.82 -8.65 8.15
N VAL A 14 -4.11 -7.35 8.18
CA VAL A 14 -3.13 -6.30 7.80
C VAL A 14 -1.91 -6.33 8.73
N GLU A 15 -2.15 -6.40 10.04
CA GLU A 15 -1.08 -6.48 11.04
C GLU A 15 -0.21 -7.73 10.83
N LEU A 16 -0.82 -8.89 10.53
CA LEU A 16 -0.08 -10.12 10.25
C LEU A 16 0.87 -9.94 9.06
N PHE A 17 0.39 -9.37 7.95
CA PHE A 17 1.21 -9.14 6.77
C PHE A 17 2.31 -8.10 7.02
N ALA A 18 2.01 -7.04 7.78
CA ALA A 18 3.00 -6.05 8.19
C ALA A 18 4.14 -6.73 8.98
N ARG A 19 3.81 -7.49 10.03
CA ARG A 19 4.80 -8.20 10.86
C ARG A 19 5.63 -9.22 10.08
N GLN A 20 5.01 -9.97 9.16
CA GLN A 20 5.74 -10.91 8.30
C GLN A 20 6.75 -10.19 7.41
N THR A 21 6.36 -9.04 6.85
CA THR A 21 7.23 -8.21 6.01
C THR A 21 8.38 -7.61 6.81
N GLU A 22 8.09 -7.05 7.98
CA GLU A 22 9.11 -6.51 8.89
C GLU A 22 10.15 -7.56 9.25
N ARG A 23 9.70 -8.77 9.63
CA ARG A 23 10.59 -9.87 9.94
C ARG A 23 11.47 -10.25 8.76
N TYR A 24 10.90 -10.37 7.56
CA TYR A 24 11.65 -10.69 6.35
C TYR A 24 12.76 -9.68 6.05
N LEU A 25 12.47 -8.38 6.23
CA LEU A 25 13.41 -7.29 6.01
C LEU A 25 14.49 -7.24 7.10
N ALA A 26 14.09 -7.41 8.37
CA ALA A 26 14.99 -7.46 9.52
C ALA A 26 16.02 -8.58 9.39
N GLU A 27 15.58 -9.79 9.04
CA GLU A 27 16.44 -10.97 8.82
C GLU A 27 17.49 -10.75 7.72
N ARG A 28 17.26 -9.79 6.82
CA ARG A 28 18.18 -9.41 5.73
C ARG A 28 19.00 -8.16 6.02
N GLY A 29 18.88 -7.58 7.22
CA GLY A 29 19.57 -6.34 7.59
C GLY A 29 19.12 -5.13 6.77
N ILE A 30 17.93 -5.19 6.15
CA ILE A 30 17.38 -4.09 5.37
C ILE A 30 16.76 -3.09 6.34
N LYS A 31 17.13 -1.81 6.26
CA LYS A 31 16.51 -0.75 7.06
C LYS A 31 15.08 -0.51 6.57
N PHE A 32 14.12 -0.50 7.49
CA PHE A 32 12.72 -0.29 7.16
C PHE A 32 12.01 0.59 8.19
N THR A 33 10.84 1.07 7.80
CA THR A 33 9.89 1.79 8.66
C THR A 33 8.48 1.40 8.22
N VAL A 34 7.60 1.18 9.19
CA VAL A 34 6.20 0.78 8.95
C VAL A 34 5.25 1.90 9.36
N SER A 35 4.17 2.03 8.60
CA SER A 35 3.01 2.86 8.93
C SER A 35 1.76 2.10 8.54
N GLU A 36 0.80 2.06 9.47
CA GLU A 36 -0.50 1.43 9.29
C GLU A 36 -1.58 2.52 9.34
N SER A 37 -2.51 2.48 8.40
CA SER A 37 -3.58 3.47 8.28
C SER A 37 -4.88 2.76 7.92
N PHE A 38 -5.96 3.10 8.62
CA PHE A 38 -7.24 2.39 8.56
C PHE A 38 -8.38 3.38 8.32
N GLY A 39 -9.28 3.05 7.39
CA GLY A 39 -10.43 3.91 7.06
C GLY A 39 -10.07 5.18 6.29
N GLU A 40 -8.82 5.33 5.86
CA GLU A 40 -8.33 6.47 5.09
C GLU A 40 -8.42 6.24 3.58
N ASN A 41 -8.36 7.33 2.81
CA ASN A 41 -8.17 7.22 1.37
C ASN A 41 -6.74 6.73 1.10
N ILE A 42 -6.63 5.53 0.53
CA ILE A 42 -5.34 4.87 0.22
C ILE A 42 -4.40 5.82 -0.52
N ALA A 43 -4.89 6.54 -1.54
CA ALA A 43 -4.05 7.41 -2.35
C ALA A 43 -3.45 8.54 -1.51
N SER A 44 -4.27 9.25 -0.72
CA SER A 44 -3.78 10.31 0.15
C SER A 44 -2.80 9.79 1.22
N ALA A 45 -3.10 8.65 1.84
CA ALA A 45 -2.32 8.07 2.92
C ALA A 45 -0.90 7.67 2.47
N THR A 46 -0.79 6.93 1.36
CA THR A 46 0.54 6.57 0.85
C THR A 46 1.28 7.78 0.32
N GLU A 47 0.63 8.76 -0.34
CA GLU A 47 1.33 9.95 -0.81
C GLU A 47 1.94 10.75 0.36
N ALA A 48 1.19 10.88 1.46
CA ALA A 48 1.69 11.49 2.69
C ALA A 48 2.87 10.70 3.29
N TYR A 49 2.75 9.38 3.36
CA TYR A 49 3.81 8.54 3.92
C TYR A 49 5.06 8.50 3.05
N SER A 50 4.90 8.39 1.72
CA SER A 50 5.99 8.42 0.75
C SER A 50 6.77 9.73 0.82
N ARG A 51 6.10 10.88 1.01
CA ARG A 51 6.79 12.15 1.29
C ARG A 51 7.53 12.13 2.62
N LYS A 52 6.92 11.61 3.68
CA LYS A 52 7.52 11.51 5.02
C LYS A 52 8.82 10.71 5.00
N VAL A 53 8.86 9.60 4.27
CA VAL A 53 10.05 8.74 4.13
C VAL A 53 10.96 9.13 2.96
N LYS A 54 10.58 10.17 2.19
CA LYS A 54 11.28 10.62 0.98
C LYS A 54 11.48 9.48 -0.04
N ALA A 55 10.43 8.72 -0.31
CA ALA A 55 10.46 7.63 -1.27
C ALA A 55 10.60 8.14 -2.70
N ASP A 56 11.53 7.56 -3.47
CA ASP A 56 11.68 7.80 -4.91
C ASP A 56 10.69 6.98 -5.74
N ILE A 57 10.36 5.78 -5.26
CA ILE A 57 9.50 4.80 -5.94
C ILE A 57 8.52 4.17 -4.95
N VAL A 58 7.28 3.98 -5.39
CA VAL A 58 6.25 3.21 -4.68
C VAL A 58 5.90 1.96 -5.49
N PHE A 59 6.01 0.80 -4.85
CA PHE A 59 5.54 -0.47 -5.39
C PHE A 59 4.15 -0.77 -4.82
N VAL A 60 3.20 -1.06 -5.70
CA VAL A 60 1.80 -1.28 -5.34
C VAL A 60 1.36 -2.63 -5.85
N THR A 61 1.06 -3.53 -4.94
CA THR A 61 0.50 -4.83 -5.32
C THR A 61 -0.98 -4.68 -5.61
N VAL A 62 -1.44 -5.14 -6.79
CA VAL A 62 -2.81 -4.97 -7.25
C VAL A 62 -3.36 -6.26 -7.87
N GLU A 63 -4.68 -6.47 -7.82
CA GLU A 63 -5.30 -7.59 -8.54
C GLU A 63 -5.00 -7.49 -10.05
N PRO A 64 -4.80 -8.62 -10.76
CA PRO A 64 -4.38 -8.64 -12.17
C PRO A 64 -5.18 -7.74 -13.11
N LYS A 65 -6.51 -7.70 -12.92
CA LYS A 65 -7.42 -6.83 -13.72
C LYS A 65 -7.16 -5.34 -13.56
N TYR A 66 -6.40 -4.92 -12.54
CA TYR A 66 -6.06 -3.53 -12.26
C TYR A 66 -4.61 -3.16 -12.60
N ALA A 67 -3.70 -4.13 -12.76
CA ALA A 67 -2.28 -3.91 -13.00
C ALA A 67 -1.97 -3.14 -14.29
N TYR A 68 -2.74 -3.37 -15.36
CA TYR A 68 -2.41 -2.86 -16.69
C TYR A 68 -3.32 -1.74 -17.19
N LEU A 69 -4.44 -1.52 -16.53
CA LEU A 69 -5.51 -0.67 -17.06
C LEU A 69 -5.70 0.62 -16.28
N GLY A 70 -4.90 0.82 -15.23
CA GLY A 70 -5.14 1.86 -14.23
C GLY A 70 -6.60 1.89 -13.81
N LYS A 71 -7.32 0.75 -13.81
CA LYS A 71 -8.77 0.71 -13.60
C LYS A 71 -9.14 0.87 -12.14
N ASP A 72 -8.19 0.62 -11.24
CA ASP A 72 -8.32 0.91 -9.84
C ASP A 72 -8.38 2.42 -9.61
N ARG A 73 -9.42 2.87 -8.91
CA ARG A 73 -9.68 4.29 -8.66
C ARG A 73 -8.55 4.95 -7.87
N HIS A 74 -7.91 4.23 -6.97
CA HIS A 74 -6.79 4.72 -6.15
C HIS A 74 -5.52 4.85 -6.99
N VAL A 75 -5.24 3.87 -7.85
CA VAL A 75 -4.11 3.93 -8.81
C VAL A 75 -4.28 5.10 -9.77
N LYS A 76 -5.48 5.35 -10.32
CA LYS A 76 -5.74 6.56 -11.14
C LYS A 76 -5.49 7.85 -10.38
N GLN A 77 -5.96 7.92 -9.14
CA GLN A 77 -5.82 9.10 -8.31
C GLN A 77 -4.33 9.38 -8.02
N TRP A 78 -3.50 8.35 -7.84
CA TRP A 78 -2.06 8.52 -7.71
C TRP A 78 -1.35 8.96 -8.98
N ILE A 79 -1.62 8.30 -10.11
CA ILE A 79 -1.01 8.68 -11.39
C ILE A 79 -1.29 10.15 -11.68
N LYS A 80 -2.50 10.62 -11.37
CA LYS A 80 -2.90 12.01 -11.56
C LYS A 80 -2.13 12.99 -10.66
N ASN A 81 -1.76 12.59 -9.45
CA ASN A 81 -1.02 13.46 -8.52
C ASN A 81 0.47 13.54 -8.87
N GLY A 82 1.05 12.51 -9.52
CA GLY A 82 2.29 12.63 -10.31
C GLY A 82 3.58 12.98 -9.56
N HIS A 83 3.61 12.92 -8.22
CA HIS A 83 4.75 13.39 -7.44
C HIS A 83 5.85 12.33 -7.19
N ILE A 84 5.53 11.04 -7.33
CA ILE A 84 6.44 9.92 -7.02
C ILE A 84 6.27 8.83 -8.07
N SER A 85 7.38 8.20 -8.49
CA SER A 85 7.34 7.10 -9.46
C SER A 85 6.60 5.91 -8.88
N MET A 86 5.76 5.26 -9.68
CA MET A 86 4.95 4.13 -9.22
C MET A 86 5.10 2.92 -10.15
N MET A 87 5.25 1.75 -9.54
CA MET A 87 5.20 0.47 -10.25
C MET A 87 4.13 -0.43 -9.63
N THR A 88 3.23 -0.94 -10.46
CA THR A 88 2.21 -1.91 -10.03
C THR A 88 2.73 -3.34 -10.20
N ILE A 89 2.55 -4.17 -9.19
CA ILE A 89 2.91 -5.60 -9.20
C ILE A 89 1.60 -6.41 -9.18
N PRO A 90 1.27 -7.18 -10.23
CA PRO A 90 0.07 -8.01 -10.24
C PRO A 90 0.19 -9.15 -9.22
N ILE A 91 -0.86 -9.39 -8.43
CA ILE A 91 -0.97 -10.60 -7.61
C ILE A 91 -1.20 -11.80 -8.52
N GLN A 92 -0.39 -12.86 -8.38
CA GLN A 92 -0.59 -14.08 -9.14
C GLN A 92 -1.73 -14.89 -8.51
N GLU A 93 -2.82 -15.09 -9.26
CA GLU A 93 -3.92 -15.99 -8.85
C GLU A 93 -3.47 -17.43 -9.13
N TYR A 94 -3.48 -18.29 -8.09
CA TYR A 94 -3.15 -19.73 -8.16
C TYR A 94 -4.43 -20.57 -8.08
#